data_AF-A0A538PNV1-F1
#
_entry.id   AF-A0A538PNV1-F1
#
_cell.length_a   1.000
_cell.length_b   1.000
_cell.length_c   1.000
_cell.angle_alpha   90.00
_cell.angle_beta   90.00
_cell.angle_gamma   90.00
#
_symmetry.space_group_name_H-M   'P 1'
#
loop_
_entity.id
_entity.type
_entity.pdbx_description
1 polymer ?
#
loop_
_entity_poly.entity_id
_entity_poly.type
_entity_poly.pdbx_seq_one_letter_code
_entity_poly.pdbx_strand_id
1 'polypeptide(L)'
;MEPETRYEMVDGELVYVSPADRPHGRRHLQLCALIEAHTGLEVEAACDQLTRTSESNDVAPDVSVYPDAPDSETGGRQLEELAFEVVSTQSLSKAATNAAKLVGRGVRRVFAIDIARSRALEWSAALDAWSELDAAGHIEDPALAANAVIEEVKATARAAGKAEGKAEGKTEGKRDAVIMLLAARGLLPDPVTCERILAEQDPQRLDRWIVLAASCAANAELFDET
;
A
#
# COMPACT_ATOMS: atom_id res chain seq x y z
N MET A 1 3.88 -23.72 1.66
CA MET A 1 4.00 -22.88 2.85
C MET A 1 2.77 -23.08 3.72
N GLU A 2 2.93 -23.09 5.05
CA GLU A 2 1.82 -23.21 6.02
C GLU A 2 1.14 -21.85 6.22
N PRO A 3 -0.20 -21.79 6.35
CA PRO A 3 -0.92 -20.54 6.59
C PRO A 3 -0.32 -19.73 7.75
N GLU A 4 -0.51 -18.40 7.74
CA GLU A 4 -0.17 -17.48 8.85
C GLU A 4 1.34 -17.27 9.12
N THR A 5 2.22 -17.69 8.21
CA THR A 5 3.67 -17.38 8.31
C THR A 5 4.05 -16.10 7.54
N ARG A 6 5.13 -15.42 7.94
CA ARG A 6 5.62 -14.20 7.25
C ARG A 6 6.49 -14.48 6.02
N TYR A 7 6.22 -15.58 5.33
CA TYR A 7 7.07 -16.06 4.25
C TYR A 7 6.23 -16.44 3.05
N GLU A 8 6.61 -16.02 1.85
CA GLU A 8 5.94 -16.45 0.62
C GLU A 8 6.89 -17.33 -0.21
N MET A 9 6.32 -18.25 -0.99
CA MET A 9 7.08 -18.96 -2.01
C MET A 9 7.14 -18.09 -3.27
N VAL A 10 8.34 -17.68 -3.67
CA VAL A 10 8.56 -16.89 -4.90
C VAL A 10 9.60 -17.60 -5.75
N ASP A 11 9.17 -18.12 -6.90
CA ASP A 11 10.00 -18.84 -7.86
C ASP A 11 10.82 -19.98 -7.23
N GLY A 12 10.21 -20.67 -6.25
CA GLY A 12 10.79 -21.81 -5.54
C GLY A 12 11.59 -21.44 -4.28
N GLU A 13 11.78 -20.15 -4.00
CA GLU A 13 12.48 -19.67 -2.82
C GLU A 13 11.50 -19.18 -1.75
N LEU A 14 11.82 -19.43 -0.48
CA LEU A 14 11.05 -18.92 0.65
C LEU A 14 11.53 -17.50 1.00
N VAL A 15 10.70 -16.50 0.73
CA VAL A 15 11.02 -15.08 0.87
C VAL A 15 10.28 -14.48 2.06
N TYR A 16 10.98 -13.78 2.95
CA TYR A 16 10.34 -13.05 4.05
C TYR A 16 9.58 -11.83 3.52
N VAL A 17 8.31 -11.69 3.94
CA VAL A 17 7.48 -10.55 3.61
C VAL A 17 7.35 -9.67 4.85
N SER A 18 7.81 -8.42 4.72
CA SER A 18 7.64 -7.42 5.77
C SER A 18 6.18 -7.00 5.85
N PRO A 19 5.65 -6.73 7.06
CA PRO A 19 4.31 -6.17 7.19
C PRO A 19 4.17 -4.86 6.41
N ALA A 20 2.94 -4.55 6.03
CA ALA A 20 2.58 -3.27 5.44
C ALA A 20 3.11 -2.09 6.28
N ASP A 21 3.72 -1.12 5.61
CA ASP A 21 3.97 0.17 6.25
C ASP A 21 2.64 0.90 6.53
N ARG A 22 2.68 1.92 7.38
CA ARG A 22 1.46 2.66 7.78
C ARG A 22 0.69 3.24 6.58
N PRO A 23 1.35 3.88 5.59
CA PRO A 23 0.69 4.32 4.36
C PRO A 23 -0.04 3.22 3.61
N HIS A 24 0.65 2.11 3.31
CA HIS A 24 0.10 1.01 2.54
C HIS A 24 -1.04 0.33 3.30
N GLY A 25 -0.86 0.01 4.59
CA GLY A 25 -1.91 -0.61 5.41
C GLY A 25 -3.19 0.22 5.53
N ARG A 26 -3.10 1.56 5.52
CA ARG A 26 -4.29 2.42 5.50
C ARG A 26 -5.03 2.36 4.16
N ARG A 27 -4.30 2.37 3.05
CA ARG A 27 -4.88 2.32 1.69
C ARG A 27 -5.49 0.95 1.41
N HIS A 28 -4.82 -0.09 1.87
CA HIS A 28 -5.28 -1.46 1.86
C HIS A 28 -6.60 -1.61 2.62
N LEU A 29 -6.70 -1.17 3.88
CA LEU A 29 -7.95 -1.15 4.64
C LEU A 29 -9.09 -0.42 3.92
N GLN A 30 -8.79 0.73 3.32
CA GLN A 30 -9.74 1.53 2.57
C GLN A 30 -10.26 0.81 1.32
N LEU A 31 -9.38 0.13 0.60
CA LEU A 31 -9.75 -0.70 -0.54
C LEU A 31 -10.62 -1.87 -0.09
N CYS A 32 -10.26 -2.58 0.98
CA CYS A 32 -11.09 -3.66 1.54
C CYS A 32 -12.51 -3.17 1.85
N ALA A 33 -12.65 -2.06 2.56
CA ALA A 33 -13.96 -1.51 2.92
C ALA A 33 -14.81 -1.15 1.70
N LEU A 34 -14.18 -0.63 0.64
CA LEU A 34 -14.85 -0.27 -0.59
C LEU A 34 -15.31 -1.50 -1.37
N ILE A 35 -14.45 -2.51 -1.52
CA ILE A 35 -14.80 -3.75 -2.21
C ILE A 35 -15.90 -4.47 -1.44
N GLU A 36 -15.77 -4.60 -0.12
CA GLU A 36 -16.77 -5.21 0.75
C GLU A 36 -18.16 -4.54 0.61
N ALA A 37 -18.20 -3.21 0.55
CA ALA A 37 -19.46 -2.47 0.36
C ALA A 37 -20.15 -2.75 -0.99
N HIS A 38 -19.40 -3.28 -1.96
CA HIS A 38 -19.88 -3.59 -3.30
C HIS A 38 -19.88 -5.10 -3.60
N THR A 39 -19.49 -5.96 -2.66
CA THR A 39 -19.46 -7.41 -2.82
C THR A 39 -20.88 -7.95 -3.06
N GLY A 40 -21.02 -8.86 -4.04
CA GLY A 40 -22.27 -9.56 -4.35
C GLY A 40 -22.76 -10.47 -3.21
N LEU A 41 -24.03 -10.89 -3.26
CA LEU A 41 -24.62 -11.75 -2.21
C LEU A 41 -24.10 -13.20 -2.20
N GLU A 42 -23.49 -13.67 -3.29
CA GLU A 42 -23.04 -15.05 -3.47
C GLU A 42 -21.50 -15.19 -3.42
N VAL A 43 -20.82 -14.11 -3.04
CA VAL A 43 -19.37 -14.02 -2.94
C VAL A 43 -18.98 -13.38 -1.60
N GLU A 44 -17.77 -13.65 -1.14
CA GLU A 44 -17.13 -12.97 -0.02
C GLU A 44 -15.92 -12.16 -0.52
N ALA A 45 -15.56 -11.11 0.24
CA ALA A 45 -14.29 -10.41 0.07
C ALA A 45 -13.39 -10.61 1.30
N ALA A 46 -12.10 -10.81 1.08
CA ALA A 46 -11.12 -10.92 2.15
C ALA A 46 -9.82 -10.20 1.80
N CYS A 47 -9.06 -9.83 2.84
CA CYS A 47 -7.74 -9.22 2.71
C CYS A 47 -6.62 -10.23 2.97
N ASP A 48 -5.45 -10.01 2.34
CA ASP A 48 -4.20 -10.75 2.58
C ASP A 48 -4.35 -12.28 2.55
N GLN A 49 -5.21 -12.78 1.66
CA GLN A 49 -5.40 -14.22 1.51
C GLN A 49 -4.31 -14.79 0.60
N LEU A 50 -3.49 -15.68 1.16
CA LEU A 50 -2.49 -16.39 0.38
C LEU A 50 -3.17 -17.33 -0.64
N THR A 51 -2.78 -17.20 -1.90
CA THR A 51 -3.19 -18.05 -3.01
C THR A 51 -1.98 -18.75 -3.60
N ARG A 52 -2.01 -20.08 -3.61
CA ARG A 52 -1.02 -20.88 -4.33
C ARG A 52 -1.27 -20.83 -5.83
N THR A 53 -0.37 -20.18 -6.56
CA THR A 53 -0.46 -20.01 -8.02
C THR A 53 0.27 -21.10 -8.79
N SER A 54 1.31 -21.70 -8.21
CA SER A 54 1.97 -22.91 -8.72
C SER A 54 2.62 -23.73 -7.59
N GLU A 55 3.27 -24.84 -7.91
CA GLU A 55 4.08 -25.60 -6.92
C GLU A 55 5.19 -24.75 -6.29
N SER A 56 5.64 -23.71 -6.98
CA SER A 56 6.79 -22.87 -6.62
C SER A 56 6.41 -21.42 -6.29
N ASN A 57 5.13 -21.06 -6.38
CA ASN A 57 4.68 -19.68 -6.21
C ASN A 57 3.40 -19.57 -5.40
N ASP A 58 3.44 -18.67 -4.42
CA ASP A 58 2.29 -18.16 -3.71
C ASP A 58 2.18 -16.64 -3.97
N VAL A 59 0.96 -16.09 -3.96
CA VAL A 59 0.67 -14.66 -4.08
C VAL A 59 -0.44 -14.33 -3.11
N ALA A 60 -0.29 -13.28 -2.31
CA ALA A 60 -1.36 -12.75 -1.47
C ALA A 60 -1.80 -11.38 -2.01
N PRO A 61 -2.91 -11.30 -2.77
CA PRO A 61 -3.47 -10.01 -3.17
C PRO A 61 -3.93 -9.23 -1.94
N ASP A 62 -3.87 -7.90 -2.02
CA ASP A 62 -4.40 -7.01 -0.98
C ASP A 62 -5.89 -7.30 -0.73
N VAL A 63 -6.68 -7.50 -1.80
CA VAL A 63 -8.08 -7.91 -1.71
C VAL A 63 -8.39 -9.01 -2.71
N SER A 64 -9.08 -10.04 -2.23
CA SER A 64 -9.61 -11.15 -3.03
C SER A 64 -11.13 -11.21 -2.90
N VAL A 65 -11.84 -11.40 -4.01
CA VAL A 65 -13.29 -11.67 -4.05
C VAL A 65 -13.50 -13.08 -4.60
N TYR A 66 -14.15 -13.94 -3.84
CA TYR A 66 -14.30 -15.37 -4.15
C TYR A 66 -15.71 -15.87 -3.83
N PRO A 67 -16.17 -16.98 -4.42
CA PRO A 67 -17.48 -17.56 -4.10
C PRO A 67 -17.61 -17.91 -2.62
N ASP A 68 -18.74 -17.56 -2.00
CA ASP A 68 -19.04 -17.86 -0.58
C ASP A 68 -19.13 -19.37 -0.31
N ALA A 69 -19.62 -20.12 -1.31
CA ALA A 69 -19.69 -21.57 -1.20
C ALA A 69 -18.29 -22.20 -1.05
N PRO A 70 -18.12 -23.22 -0.19
CA PRO A 70 -16.86 -23.93 -0.10
C PRO A 70 -16.57 -24.71 -1.38
N ASP A 71 -15.28 -24.88 -1.68
CA ASP A 71 -14.80 -25.70 -2.78
C ASP A 71 -15.28 -27.14 -2.61
N SER A 72 -15.90 -27.70 -3.64
CA SER A 72 -16.56 -29.00 -3.54
C SER A 72 -15.61 -30.18 -3.35
N GLU A 73 -14.33 -30.02 -3.71
CA GLU A 73 -13.33 -31.09 -3.61
C GLU A 73 -12.56 -31.04 -2.29
N THR A 74 -12.13 -29.84 -1.91
CA THR A 74 -11.26 -29.60 -0.75
C THR A 74 -12.02 -29.20 0.50
N GLY A 75 -13.27 -28.73 0.36
CA GLY A 75 -14.06 -28.13 1.44
C GLY A 75 -13.53 -26.78 1.93
N GLY A 76 -12.47 -26.26 1.32
CA GLY A 76 -11.84 -24.99 1.66
C GLY A 76 -12.41 -23.82 0.86
N ARG A 77 -11.70 -22.68 0.90
CA ARG A 77 -11.99 -21.51 0.07
C ARG A 77 -11.84 -21.85 -1.41
N GLN A 78 -12.78 -21.41 -2.25
CA GLN A 78 -12.62 -21.43 -3.70
C GLN A 78 -11.54 -20.42 -4.15
N LEU A 79 -11.04 -20.57 -5.36
CA LEU A 79 -10.13 -19.59 -5.96
C LEU A 79 -10.86 -18.26 -6.13
N GLU A 80 -10.19 -17.14 -5.82
CA GLU A 80 -10.75 -15.83 -6.09
C GLU A 80 -11.05 -15.57 -7.56
N GLU A 81 -12.20 -14.97 -7.81
CA GLU A 81 -12.60 -14.52 -9.14
C GLU A 81 -11.97 -13.17 -9.47
N LEU A 82 -11.92 -12.28 -8.49
CA LEU A 82 -11.34 -10.95 -8.61
C LEU A 82 -10.22 -10.76 -7.59
N ALA A 83 -9.13 -10.14 -8.01
CA ALA A 83 -8.05 -9.73 -7.11
C ALA A 83 -7.69 -8.25 -7.33
N PHE A 84 -7.34 -7.55 -6.26
CA PHE A 84 -6.96 -6.14 -6.30
C PHE A 84 -5.66 -5.90 -5.54
N GLU A 85 -4.84 -5.00 -6.08
CA GLU A 85 -3.53 -4.61 -5.56
C GLU A 85 -3.40 -3.09 -5.44
N VAL A 86 -2.97 -2.59 -4.29
CA VAL A 86 -2.66 -1.18 -4.05
C VAL A 86 -1.21 -0.91 -4.46
N VAL A 87 -1.03 -0.21 -5.57
CA VAL A 87 0.28 0.18 -6.06
C VAL A 87 0.62 1.59 -5.58
N SER A 88 1.50 1.69 -4.58
CA SER A 88 2.08 2.95 -4.12
C SER A 88 3.58 3.03 -4.32
N THR A 89 4.34 2.37 -3.44
CA THR A 89 5.81 2.36 -3.39
C THR A 89 6.40 1.12 -4.07
N GLN A 90 5.64 0.01 -4.12
CA GLN A 90 5.95 -1.12 -5.00
C GLN A 90 5.83 -0.72 -6.48
N SER A 91 6.62 -1.37 -7.33
CA SER A 91 6.58 -1.11 -8.77
C SER A 91 5.38 -1.82 -9.41
N LEU A 92 4.73 -1.16 -10.38
CA LEU A 92 3.74 -1.78 -11.26
C LEU A 92 4.25 -3.07 -11.94
N SER A 93 5.57 -3.20 -12.07
CA SER A 93 6.20 -4.42 -12.61
C SER A 93 6.07 -5.60 -11.67
N LYS A 94 6.20 -5.41 -10.34
CA LYS A 94 6.00 -6.50 -9.37
C LYS A 94 4.52 -6.91 -9.33
N ALA A 95 3.62 -5.93 -9.31
CA ALA A 95 2.19 -6.19 -9.40
C ALA A 95 1.83 -6.94 -10.71
N ALA A 96 2.46 -6.60 -11.84
CA ALA A 96 2.27 -7.30 -13.11
C ALA A 96 2.68 -8.77 -13.02
N THR A 97 3.83 -9.06 -12.40
CA THR A 97 4.27 -10.44 -12.17
C THR A 97 3.27 -11.23 -11.33
N ASN A 98 2.75 -10.63 -10.26
CA ASN A 98 1.73 -11.26 -9.42
C ASN A 98 0.42 -11.48 -10.18
N ALA A 99 -0.03 -10.48 -10.94
CA ALA A 99 -1.24 -10.57 -11.76
C ALA A 99 -1.15 -11.67 -12.82
N ALA A 100 -0.01 -11.79 -13.52
CA ALA A 100 0.23 -12.87 -14.47
C ALA A 100 0.16 -14.26 -13.81
N LYS A 101 0.71 -14.41 -12.59
CA LYS A 101 0.66 -15.65 -11.80
C LYS A 101 -0.77 -16.00 -11.38
N LEU A 102 -1.54 -15.03 -10.89
CA LEU A 102 -2.94 -15.19 -10.49
C LEU A 102 -3.84 -15.57 -11.68
N VAL A 103 -3.74 -14.83 -12.79
CA VAL A 103 -4.53 -15.14 -13.99
C VAL A 103 -4.13 -16.49 -14.59
N GLY A 104 -2.83 -16.82 -14.60
CA GLY A 104 -2.34 -18.14 -15.00
C GLY A 104 -2.89 -19.29 -14.14
N ARG A 105 -3.21 -19.03 -12.87
CA ARG A 105 -3.84 -19.97 -11.94
C ARG A 105 -5.35 -20.12 -12.14
N GLY A 106 -5.99 -19.15 -12.80
CA GLY A 106 -7.43 -19.14 -13.09
C GLY A 106 -8.22 -17.99 -12.46
N VAL A 107 -7.56 -17.03 -11.81
CA VAL A 107 -8.24 -15.81 -11.33
C VAL A 107 -8.76 -15.04 -12.55
N ARG A 108 -10.04 -14.69 -12.54
CA ARG A 108 -10.74 -14.19 -13.73
C ARG A 108 -10.30 -12.76 -14.09
N ARG A 109 -10.14 -11.89 -13.10
CA ARG A 109 -9.72 -10.49 -13.31
C ARG A 109 -8.81 -10.02 -12.19
N VAL A 110 -7.78 -9.26 -12.53
CA VAL A 110 -6.84 -8.69 -11.57
C VAL A 110 -6.69 -7.19 -11.83
N PHE A 111 -6.79 -6.40 -10.77
CA PHE A 111 -6.76 -4.95 -10.84
C PHE A 111 -5.61 -4.37 -10.03
N ALA A 112 -5.01 -3.29 -10.54
CA ALA A 112 -4.05 -2.48 -9.81
C ALA A 112 -4.59 -1.06 -9.62
N ILE A 113 -4.54 -0.57 -8.38
CA ILE A 113 -4.90 0.79 -8.01
C ILE A 113 -3.61 1.61 -7.87
N ASP A 114 -3.23 2.32 -8.94
CA ASP A 114 -2.03 3.17 -8.98
C ASP A 114 -2.33 4.51 -8.31
N ILE A 115 -1.94 4.61 -7.04
CA ILE A 115 -2.21 5.76 -6.18
C ILE A 115 -1.46 6.99 -6.67
N ALA A 116 -0.20 6.81 -7.08
CA ALA A 116 0.68 7.90 -7.51
C ALA A 116 0.13 8.63 -8.74
N ARG A 117 -0.48 7.88 -9.68
CA ARG A 117 -1.08 8.43 -10.90
C ARG A 117 -2.60 8.57 -10.83
N SER A 118 -3.22 8.20 -9.71
CA SER A 118 -4.68 8.27 -9.50
C SER A 118 -5.48 7.55 -10.59
N ARG A 119 -5.10 6.32 -10.91
CA ARG A 119 -5.75 5.50 -11.95
C ARG A 119 -5.97 4.06 -11.48
N ALA A 120 -6.93 3.40 -12.11
CA ALA A 120 -7.18 1.97 -11.95
C ALA A 120 -6.79 1.27 -13.25
N LEU A 121 -6.15 0.11 -13.12
CA LEU A 121 -5.66 -0.69 -14.23
C LEU A 121 -6.23 -2.10 -14.10
N GLU A 122 -6.58 -2.72 -15.22
CA GLU A 122 -6.91 -4.15 -15.30
C GLU A 122 -5.79 -4.88 -16.04
N TRP A 123 -5.40 -6.04 -15.54
CA TRP A 123 -4.42 -6.89 -16.20
C TRP A 123 -5.01 -7.52 -17.46
N SER A 124 -4.37 -7.30 -18.60
CA SER A 124 -4.73 -7.96 -19.85
C SER A 124 -3.79 -9.12 -20.12
N ALA A 125 -4.27 -10.35 -19.91
CA ALA A 125 -3.51 -11.55 -20.25
C ALA A 125 -3.18 -11.65 -21.75
N ALA A 126 -4.05 -11.11 -22.61
CA ALA A 126 -3.84 -11.10 -24.05
C ALA A 126 -2.70 -10.17 -24.49
N LEU A 127 -2.50 -9.07 -23.76
CA LEU A 127 -1.45 -8.09 -24.05
C LEU A 127 -0.22 -8.24 -23.15
N ASP A 128 -0.29 -9.11 -22.14
CA ASP A 128 0.70 -9.25 -21.08
C ASP A 128 1.06 -7.89 -20.44
N ALA A 129 0.04 -7.06 -20.24
CA ALA A 129 0.20 -5.67 -19.85
C ALA A 129 -1.00 -5.13 -19.09
N TRP A 130 -0.76 -4.07 -18.32
CA TRP A 130 -1.82 -3.27 -17.70
C TRP A 130 -2.59 -2.45 -18.74
N SER A 131 -3.91 -2.56 -18.73
CA SER A 131 -4.82 -1.68 -19.46
C SER A 131 -5.47 -0.71 -18.48
N GLU A 132 -5.45 0.58 -18.80
CA GLU A 132 -6.12 1.59 -17.96
C GLU A 132 -7.64 1.49 -18.10
N LEU A 133 -8.32 1.48 -16.95
CA LEU A 133 -9.77 1.57 -16.91
C LEU A 133 -10.21 3.02 -17.15
N ASP A 134 -11.35 3.18 -17.82
CA ASP A 134 -11.98 4.48 -18.05
C ASP A 134 -12.02 5.32 -16.77
N ALA A 135 -11.74 6.63 -16.90
CA ALA A 135 -11.75 7.56 -15.79
C ALA A 135 -13.13 7.66 -15.10
N ALA A 136 -14.22 7.61 -15.87
CA ALA A 136 -15.60 7.48 -15.40
C ALA A 136 -16.04 6.02 -15.25
N GLY A 137 -15.16 5.08 -15.58
CA GLY A 137 -15.46 3.68 -15.74
C GLY A 137 -15.91 3.03 -14.45
N HIS A 138 -16.65 1.96 -14.60
CA HIS A 138 -17.05 1.08 -13.51
C HIS A 138 -16.40 -0.28 -13.73
N ILE A 139 -16.09 -0.98 -12.64
CA ILE A 139 -15.81 -2.41 -12.74
C ILE A 139 -17.17 -3.10 -12.77
N GLU A 140 -17.66 -3.36 -13.98
CA GLU A 140 -18.87 -4.15 -14.18
C GLU A 140 -18.51 -5.63 -14.05
N ASP A 141 -19.09 -6.28 -13.05
CA ASP A 141 -18.81 -7.69 -12.76
C ASP A 141 -19.96 -8.33 -11.96
N PRO A 142 -20.39 -9.57 -12.28
CA PRO A 142 -21.42 -10.27 -11.51
C PRO A 142 -21.08 -10.46 -10.02
N ALA A 143 -19.78 -10.51 -9.67
CA ALA A 143 -19.35 -10.61 -8.28
C ALA A 143 -19.52 -9.30 -7.49
N LEU A 144 -19.97 -8.21 -8.14
CA LEU A 144 -20.15 -6.90 -7.51
C LEU A 144 -21.64 -6.48 -7.55
N ALA A 145 -22.26 -6.26 -6.39
CA ALA A 145 -23.68 -5.90 -6.22
C ALA A 145 -24.06 -4.52 -6.78
N ALA A 146 -23.08 -3.64 -6.91
CA ALA A 146 -23.19 -2.39 -7.63
C ALA A 146 -21.84 -2.11 -8.28
N ASN A 147 -21.85 -1.41 -9.41
CA ASN A 147 -20.66 -0.93 -10.10
C ASN A 147 -19.68 -0.30 -9.10
N ALA A 148 -18.65 -1.03 -8.66
CA ALA A 148 -17.65 -0.52 -7.73
C ALA A 148 -17.04 0.71 -8.38
N VAL A 149 -17.29 1.87 -7.77
CA VAL A 149 -17.07 3.14 -8.43
C VAL A 149 -15.56 3.40 -8.41
N ILE A 150 -14.91 3.33 -9.57
CA ILE A 150 -13.50 3.68 -9.75
C ILE A 150 -13.23 5.11 -9.22
N GLU A 151 -14.23 6.00 -9.29
CA GLU A 151 -14.15 7.32 -8.66
C GLU A 151 -14.15 7.29 -7.13
N GLU A 152 -14.79 6.33 -6.47
CA GLU A 152 -14.71 6.17 -5.01
C GLU A 152 -13.36 5.57 -4.59
N VAL A 153 -12.83 4.62 -5.39
CA VAL A 153 -11.46 4.11 -5.24
C VAL A 153 -10.46 5.27 -5.31
N LYS A 154 -10.57 6.11 -6.36
CA LYS A 154 -9.71 7.28 -6.56
C LYS A 154 -9.94 8.36 -5.49
N ALA A 155 -11.18 8.63 -5.10
CA ALA A 155 -11.49 9.62 -4.07
C ALA A 155 -10.88 9.23 -2.73
N THR A 156 -10.96 7.95 -2.39
CA THR A 156 -10.36 7.40 -1.18
C THR A 156 -8.83 7.43 -1.23
N ALA A 157 -8.24 7.07 -2.37
CA ALA A 157 -6.81 7.20 -2.64
C ALA A 157 -6.31 8.65 -2.54
N ARG A 158 -7.04 9.62 -3.12
CA ARG A 158 -6.73 11.06 -3.06
C ARG A 158 -6.88 11.62 -1.64
N ALA A 159 -7.93 11.22 -0.91
CA ALA A 159 -8.13 11.66 0.47
C ALA A 159 -7.03 11.15 1.40
N ALA A 160 -6.60 9.89 1.22
CA ALA A 160 -5.45 9.31 1.92
C ALA A 160 -4.15 10.04 1.55
N GLY A 161 -3.86 10.18 0.25
CA GLY A 161 -2.66 10.88 -0.23
C GLY A 161 -2.58 12.33 0.22
N LYS A 162 -3.70 13.06 0.31
CA LYS A 162 -3.72 14.45 0.80
C LYS A 162 -3.50 14.55 2.31
N ALA A 163 -4.12 13.67 3.09
CA ALA A 163 -3.93 13.65 4.54
C ALA A 163 -2.48 13.27 4.90
N GLU A 164 -1.91 12.34 4.14
CA GLU A 164 -0.55 11.85 4.33
C GLU A 164 0.50 12.82 3.80
N GLY A 165 0.34 13.38 2.60
CA GLY A 165 1.22 14.44 2.09
C GLY A 165 1.20 15.68 2.98
N LYS A 166 0.07 15.96 3.65
CA LYS A 166 0.00 17.01 4.67
C LYS A 166 0.73 16.62 5.97
N ALA A 167 0.70 15.35 6.36
CA ALA A 167 1.42 14.87 7.54
C ALA A 167 2.92 14.81 7.28
N GLU A 168 3.36 14.19 6.18
CA GLU A 168 4.76 14.11 5.77
C GLU A 168 5.33 15.50 5.49
N GLY A 169 4.63 16.35 4.72
CA GLY A 169 5.07 17.73 4.48
C GLY A 169 5.12 18.57 5.76
N LYS A 170 4.32 18.25 6.78
CA LYS A 170 4.43 18.89 8.10
C LYS A 170 5.67 18.39 8.85
N THR A 171 6.01 17.12 8.76
CA THR A 171 7.21 16.55 9.38
C THR A 171 8.47 17.04 8.67
N GLU A 172 8.52 16.98 7.34
CA GLU A 172 9.58 17.54 6.49
C GLU A 172 9.79 19.03 6.77
N GLY A 173 8.72 19.84 6.73
CA GLY A 173 8.81 21.26 7.05
C GLY A 173 9.33 21.55 8.46
N LYS A 174 9.11 20.65 9.42
CA LYS A 174 9.70 20.77 10.76
C LYS A 174 11.20 20.44 10.77
N ARG A 175 11.66 19.43 10.02
CA ARG A 175 13.10 19.12 9.88
C ARG A 175 13.83 20.33 9.29
N ASP A 176 13.29 20.89 8.22
CA ASP A 176 13.82 22.08 7.57
C ASP A 176 13.83 23.28 8.52
N ALA A 177 12.79 23.46 9.33
CA ALA A 177 12.72 24.52 10.32
C ALA A 177 13.82 24.41 11.39
N VAL A 178 14.12 23.18 11.87
CA VAL A 178 15.23 22.95 12.82
C VAL A 178 16.56 23.37 12.19
N ILE A 179 16.85 22.89 10.97
CA ILE A 179 18.11 23.20 10.26
C ILE A 179 18.22 24.71 9.99
N MET A 180 17.15 25.34 9.51
CA MET A 180 17.11 26.77 9.22
C MET A 180 17.33 27.61 10.48
N LEU A 181 16.73 27.24 11.61
CA LEU A 181 16.86 27.99 12.86
C LEU A 181 18.29 27.92 13.43
N LEU A 182 18.91 26.73 13.38
CA LEU A 182 20.31 26.55 13.75
C LEU A 182 21.23 27.38 12.85
N ALA A 183 21.01 27.33 11.54
CA ALA A 183 21.77 28.13 10.57
C ALA A 183 21.63 29.64 10.82
N ALA A 184 20.41 30.12 11.10
CA ALA A 184 20.15 31.53 11.42
C ALA A 184 20.87 32.01 12.69
N ARG A 185 21.17 31.08 13.61
CA ARG A 185 21.92 31.35 14.84
C ARG A 185 23.43 31.15 14.68
N GLY A 186 23.91 30.82 13.47
CA GLY A 186 25.31 30.55 13.19
C GLY A 186 25.80 29.18 13.69
N LEU A 187 24.88 28.31 14.09
CA LEU A 187 25.14 26.94 14.55
C LEU A 187 24.93 25.96 13.40
N LEU A 188 25.71 26.08 12.31
CA LEU A 188 25.50 25.20 11.15
C LEU A 188 25.70 23.72 11.55
N PRO A 189 24.68 22.85 11.37
CA PRO A 189 24.82 21.43 11.66
C PRO A 189 25.81 20.77 10.71
N ASP A 190 26.60 19.83 11.23
CA ASP A 190 27.48 18.99 10.41
C ASP A 190 26.65 17.93 9.65
N PRO A 191 27.23 17.23 8.64
CA PRO A 191 26.48 16.28 7.84
C PRO A 191 25.79 15.17 8.65
N VAL A 192 26.42 14.71 9.75
CA VAL A 192 25.87 13.66 10.62
C VAL A 192 24.66 14.17 11.39
N THR A 193 24.74 15.41 11.89
CA THR A 193 23.64 16.09 12.57
C THR A 193 22.48 16.35 11.61
N CYS A 194 22.78 16.79 10.39
CA CYS A 194 21.78 16.96 9.32
C CYS A 194 21.07 15.64 9.02
N GLU A 195 21.82 14.54 8.82
CA GLU A 195 21.24 13.22 8.56
C GLU A 195 20.32 12.77 9.70
N ARG A 196 20.75 12.96 10.96
CA ARG A 196 19.94 12.64 12.14
C ARG A 196 18.64 13.45 12.21
N ILE A 197 18.69 14.74 11.88
CA ILE A 197 17.50 15.59 11.84
C ILE A 197 16.57 15.14 10.70
N LEU A 198 17.14 14.89 9.52
CA LEU A 198 16.38 14.50 8.33
C LEU A 198 15.73 13.11 8.46
N ALA A 199 16.33 12.20 9.22
CA ALA A 199 15.81 10.86 9.46
C ALA A 199 14.72 10.80 10.56
N GLU A 200 14.50 11.88 11.33
CA GLU A 200 13.54 11.87 12.44
C GLU A 200 12.09 11.92 11.92
N GLN A 201 11.28 10.95 12.34
CA GLN A 201 9.90 10.74 11.90
C GLN A 201 8.88 11.23 12.94
N ASP A 202 9.28 11.45 14.19
CA ASP A 202 8.39 11.90 15.26
C ASP A 202 8.20 13.43 15.23
N PRO A 203 7.00 13.93 14.84
CA PRO A 203 6.74 15.36 14.79
C PRO A 203 6.77 16.05 16.16
N GLN A 204 6.58 15.34 17.27
CA GLN A 204 6.63 15.91 18.62
C GLN A 204 8.07 16.09 19.09
N ARG A 205 8.95 15.16 18.74
CA ARG A 205 10.39 15.32 18.95
C ARG A 205 10.95 16.47 18.09
N LEU A 206 10.51 16.59 16.84
CA LEU A 206 10.86 17.74 16.00
C LEU A 206 10.35 19.07 16.58
N ASP A 207 9.14 19.14 17.15
CA ASP A 207 8.67 20.37 17.84
C ASP A 207 9.58 20.77 19.00
N ARG A 208 10.02 19.78 19.80
CA ARG A 208 10.99 20.01 20.88
C ARG A 208 12.32 20.52 20.34
N TRP A 209 12.82 19.91 19.26
CA TRP A 209 14.05 20.36 18.62
C TRP A 209 13.93 21.77 18.03
N ILE A 210 12.78 22.18 17.51
CA ILE A 210 12.55 23.57 17.07
C ILE A 210 12.70 24.53 18.24
N VAL A 211 12.10 24.20 19.39
CA VAL A 211 12.22 25.03 20.61
C VAL A 211 13.66 25.07 21.12
N LEU A 212 14.33 23.92 21.20
CA LEU A 212 15.73 23.83 21.64
C LEU A 212 16.68 24.57 20.69
N ALA A 213 16.49 24.43 19.37
CA ALA A 213 17.27 25.12 18.36
C ALA A 213 17.16 26.66 18.49
N ALA A 214 16.10 27.19 19.12
CA ALA A 214 15.97 28.62 19.38
C ALA A 214 16.90 29.12 20.50
N SER A 215 17.28 28.25 21.45
CA SER A 215 18.00 28.63 22.68
C SER A 215 19.35 27.95 22.91
N CYS A 216 19.61 26.78 22.32
CA CYS A 216 20.84 26.01 22.52
C CYS A 216 22.11 26.81 22.20
N ALA A 217 23.21 26.57 22.91
CA ALA A 217 24.50 27.21 22.63
C ALA A 217 25.33 26.44 21.60
N ALA A 218 25.02 25.15 21.39
CA ALA A 218 25.70 24.28 20.44
C ALA A 218 24.76 23.22 19.83
N ASN A 219 25.14 22.65 18.68
CA ASN A 219 24.37 21.61 17.98
C ASN A 219 24.15 20.35 18.83
N ALA A 220 25.11 19.99 19.69
CA ALA A 220 25.02 18.80 20.54
C ALA A 220 23.84 18.87 21.51
N GLU A 221 23.56 20.07 22.04
CA GLU A 221 22.48 20.32 23.01
C GLU A 221 21.07 20.18 22.39
N LEU A 222 20.97 20.15 21.06
CA LEU A 222 19.70 19.92 20.36
C LEU A 222 19.09 18.57 20.72
N PHE A 223 19.94 17.58 21.00
CA PHE A 223 19.56 16.20 21.23
C PHE A 223 19.54 15.81 22.71
N ASP A 224 19.80 16.76 23.61
CA ASP A 224 19.72 16.51 25.04
C ASP A 224 18.24 16.37 25.42
N GLU A 225 17.81 15.14 25.68
CA GLU A 225 16.45 14.83 26.10
C GLU A 225 16.28 15.25 27.58
N THR A 226 15.56 16.36 27.82
CA THR A 226 14.84 16.61 29.09
C THR A 226 13.37 16.26 28.96
#